data_AF-A0A9N9JTP7-F1
#
_entry.id   AF-A0A9N9JTP7-F1
#
_cell.length_a   1.000
_cell.length_b   1.000
_cell.length_c   1.000
_cell.angle_alpha   90.00
_cell.angle_beta   90.00
_cell.angle_gamma   90.00
#
_symmetry.space_group_name_H-M   'P 1'
#
loop_
_entity.id
_entity.type
_entity.pdbx_description
1 polymer ?
#
loop_
_entity_poly.entity_id
_entity_poly.type
_entity_poly.pdbx_seq_one_letter_code
_entity_poly.pdbx_strand_id
1 'polypeptide(L)'
;MTRTAEYKRHLRSNTFDIEKASIIFLEGHVKYLQRKYRRQEIKINELESRLKDFKKLKEDVRKLKNQIDSLLNVNEALRNKSADLSSVIDYGFNLTANSVKNAELTIFFRKMKKLFETYQNKYNENQNEYEIDIGSLRISEIIDNVKWKELISNNTILAEICSYLTPKDLFSLTQVEKLLFGKLQDEYYWKISRQQQPNYNHKCPIHMTEQQYCFLNFMCQRCQFCRRSDFSLILELKTKICSECREQVLISRFEIEEENRIPSELFPAFHSVDYAQLDGRYLDYSVLHYLKSEVYDTFDEYLKIPQNEKQEWLNKKSRVVSEYYNDVLRIKHQNITNQYLSPEASLHSHTQLTRLDAFWIP
;
A
#
# COMPACT_ATOMS: atom_id res chain seq x y z
N MET A 1 24.03 15.63 24.61
CA MET A 1 23.39 14.58 23.78
C MET A 1 21.97 14.21 24.25
N THR A 2 21.40 14.85 25.27
CA THR A 2 20.06 14.51 25.82
C THR A 2 18.86 15.14 25.08
N ARG A 3 19.00 16.34 24.50
CA ARG A 3 17.88 17.06 23.85
C ARG A 3 17.41 16.47 22.51
N THR A 4 18.27 15.76 21.80
CA THR A 4 17.93 15.17 20.48
C THR A 4 17.03 13.94 20.61
N ALA A 5 17.17 13.18 21.70
CA ALA A 5 16.33 12.03 22.01
C ALA A 5 14.92 12.45 22.45
N GLU A 6 14.82 13.55 23.19
CA GLU A 6 13.56 14.18 23.61
C GLU A 6 12.75 14.68 22.40
N TYR A 7 13.44 15.24 21.40
CA TYR A 7 12.85 15.67 20.12
C TYR A 7 12.20 14.52 19.34
N LYS A 8 12.86 13.35 19.29
CA LYS A 8 12.36 12.17 18.57
C LYS A 8 11.10 11.58 19.21
N ARG A 9 10.92 11.74 20.53
CA ARG A 9 9.72 11.30 21.24
C ARG A 9 8.50 12.17 20.93
N HIS A 10 8.68 13.48 20.76
CA HIS A 10 7.56 14.40 20.53
C HIS A 10 6.96 14.31 19.11
N LEU A 11 7.75 13.97 18.10
CA LEU A 11 7.31 13.82 16.70
C LEU A 11 6.26 12.72 16.47
N ARG A 12 6.02 11.82 17.45
CA ARG A 12 5.11 10.66 17.32
C ARG A 12 3.68 10.91 17.82
N SER A 13 3.37 12.08 18.37
CA SER A 13 2.03 12.41 18.87
C SER A 13 1.28 13.30 17.87
N ASN A 14 0.00 13.02 17.59
CA ASN A 14 -0.89 13.86 16.76
C ASN A 14 -1.13 15.27 17.33
N THR A 15 -0.53 15.59 18.48
CA THR A 15 -0.53 16.90 19.15
C THR A 15 0.73 17.73 18.86
N PHE A 16 1.54 17.34 17.87
CA PHE A 16 2.83 17.96 17.63
C PHE A 16 2.73 19.27 16.85
N ASP A 17 3.08 20.37 17.51
CA ASP A 17 3.22 21.70 16.92
C ASP A 17 4.54 21.79 16.12
N ILE A 18 4.44 21.48 14.82
CA ILE A 18 5.56 21.49 13.87
C ILE A 18 6.22 22.88 13.81
N GLU A 19 5.45 23.97 13.93
CA GLU A 19 6.00 25.33 13.92
C GLU A 19 6.93 25.53 15.11
N LYS A 20 6.42 25.25 16.32
CA LYS A 20 7.19 25.38 17.56
C LYS A 20 8.45 24.53 17.55
N ALA A 21 8.36 23.28 17.09
CA ALA A 21 9.51 22.40 16.98
C ALA A 21 10.54 22.89 15.94
N SER A 22 10.08 23.42 14.82
CA SER A 22 10.96 23.96 13.79
C SER A 22 11.68 25.21 14.32
N ILE A 23 10.96 26.12 14.99
CA ILE A 23 11.54 27.33 15.59
C ILE A 23 12.61 26.98 16.65
N ILE A 24 12.32 26.04 17.55
CA ILE A 24 13.28 25.63 18.59
C ILE A 24 14.55 25.03 17.97
N PHE A 25 14.41 24.25 16.89
CA PHE A 25 15.56 23.66 16.19
C PHE A 25 16.44 24.76 15.56
N LEU A 26 15.82 25.71 14.87
CA LEU A 26 16.52 26.84 14.24
C LEU A 26 17.24 27.69 15.29
N GLU A 27 16.60 27.97 16.42
CA GLU A 27 17.21 28.69 17.55
C GLU A 27 18.38 27.93 18.18
N GLY A 28 18.29 26.60 18.24
CA GLY A 28 19.40 25.72 18.62
C GLY A 28 20.60 25.84 17.68
N HIS A 29 20.35 25.87 16.37
CA HIS A 29 21.38 26.03 15.34
C HIS A 29 22.04 27.41 15.37
N VAL A 30 21.27 28.48 15.59
CA VAL A 30 21.82 29.83 15.79
C VAL A 30 22.80 29.85 16.96
N LYS A 31 22.43 29.26 18.11
CA LYS A 31 23.32 29.17 19.29
C LYS A 31 24.58 28.35 18.99
N TYR A 32 24.47 27.31 18.17
CA TYR A 32 25.61 26.50 17.75
C TYR A 32 26.59 27.29 16.87
N LEU A 33 26.09 28.03 15.87
CA LEU A 33 26.95 28.86 15.01
C LEU A 33 27.64 29.98 15.79
N GLN A 34 26.93 30.61 16.72
CA GLN A 34 27.54 31.59 17.64
C GLN A 34 28.68 30.99 18.48
N ARG A 35 28.57 29.73 18.88
CA ARG A 35 29.66 29.02 19.59
C ARG A 35 30.85 28.75 18.66
N LYS A 36 30.61 28.30 17.43
CA LYS A 36 31.67 28.10 16.43
C LYS A 36 32.43 29.40 16.15
N TYR A 37 31.71 30.51 15.98
CA TYR A 37 32.31 31.81 15.79
C TYR A 37 33.18 32.25 16.97
N ARG A 38 32.71 32.07 18.22
CA ARG A 38 33.52 32.36 19.41
C ARG A 38 34.80 31.53 19.51
N ARG A 39 34.79 30.32 18.95
CA ARG A 39 35.96 29.44 18.85
C ARG A 39 36.84 29.73 17.62
N GLN A 40 36.50 30.77 16.85
CA GLN A 40 37.18 31.15 15.60
C GLN A 40 37.15 30.04 14.53
N GLU A 41 36.19 29.09 14.63
CA GLU A 41 36.02 28.00 13.65
C GLU A 41 35.34 28.48 12.35
N ILE A 42 34.69 29.66 12.37
CA ILE A 42 34.04 30.28 11.20
C ILE A 42 34.28 31.79 11.20
N LYS A 43 34.24 32.42 10.02
CA LYS A 43 34.41 33.87 9.86
C LYS A 43 33.11 34.64 10.16
N ILE A 44 33.21 35.91 10.56
CA ILE A 44 32.05 36.76 10.89
C ILE A 44 31.08 36.91 9.69
N ASN A 45 31.60 37.13 8.48
CA ASN A 45 30.77 37.25 7.27
C ASN A 45 29.97 35.96 6.98
N GLU A 46 30.55 34.79 7.26
CA GLU A 46 29.86 33.51 7.12
C GLU A 46 28.75 33.35 8.17
N LEU A 47 29.01 33.75 9.42
CA LEU A 47 27.99 33.77 10.47
C LEU A 47 26.83 34.69 10.10
N GLU A 48 27.10 35.92 9.67
CA GLU A 48 26.07 36.90 9.30
C GLU A 48 25.19 36.42 8.14
N SER A 49 25.82 35.85 7.10
CA SER A 49 25.12 35.25 5.96
C SER A 49 24.15 34.16 6.43
N ARG A 50 24.64 33.21 7.23
CA ARG A 50 23.80 32.11 7.75
C ARG A 50 22.68 32.61 8.67
N LEU A 51 22.95 33.61 9.52
CA LEU A 51 21.92 34.18 10.39
C LEU A 51 20.80 34.86 9.58
N LYS A 52 21.12 35.47 8.44
CA LYS A 52 20.14 36.01 7.50
C LYS A 52 19.26 34.90 6.91
N ASP A 53 19.86 33.79 6.50
CA ASP A 53 19.14 32.62 6.00
C ASP A 53 18.22 32.00 7.05
N PHE A 54 18.69 31.87 8.30
CA PHE A 54 17.86 31.39 9.42
C PHE A 54 16.66 32.29 9.69
N LYS A 55 16.84 33.62 9.61
CA LYS A 55 15.74 34.58 9.77
C LYS A 55 14.70 34.42 8.67
N LYS A 56 15.14 34.24 7.42
CA LYS A 56 14.25 33.97 6.28
C LYS A 56 13.48 32.66 6.47
N LEU A 57 14.19 31.59 6.83
CA LEU A 57 13.59 30.26 7.04
C LEU A 57 12.57 30.27 8.18
N LYS A 58 12.82 31.01 9.27
CA LYS A 58 11.85 31.17 10.37
C LYS A 58 10.55 31.83 9.89
N GLU A 59 10.65 32.78 8.98
CA GLU A 59 9.48 33.45 8.40
C GLU A 59 8.72 32.55 7.42
N ASP A 60 9.44 31.76 6.62
CA ASP A 60 8.83 30.80 5.69
C ASP A 60 8.08 29.68 6.46
N VAL A 61 8.62 29.20 7.58
CA VAL A 61 7.94 28.23 8.47
C VAL A 61 6.61 28.80 9.00
N ARG A 62 6.58 30.07 9.42
CA ARG A 62 5.33 30.73 9.87
C ARG A 62 4.31 30.85 8.76
N LYS A 63 4.75 31.23 7.55
CA LYS A 63 3.86 31.32 6.38
C LYS A 63 3.23 29.97 6.05
N LEU A 64 4.04 28.90 6.05
CA LEU A 64 3.56 27.54 5.80
C LEU A 64 2.55 27.09 6.87
N LYS A 65 2.80 27.42 8.15
CA LYS A 65 1.86 27.12 9.23
C LYS A 65 0.51 27.82 9.02
N ASN A 66 0.52 29.10 8.69
CA ASN A 66 -0.71 29.84 8.38
C ASN A 66 -1.47 29.23 7.19
N GLN A 67 -0.76 28.75 6.16
CA GLN A 67 -1.38 28.06 5.02
C GLN A 67 -2.00 26.72 5.44
N ILE A 68 -1.31 25.93 6.27
CA ILE A 68 -1.82 24.67 6.81
C ILE A 68 -3.09 24.92 7.63
N ASP A 69 -3.09 25.93 8.50
CA ASP A 69 -4.25 26.25 9.34
C ASP A 69 -5.45 26.71 8.50
N SER A 70 -5.21 27.48 7.44
CA SER A 70 -6.24 27.83 6.46
C SER A 70 -6.83 26.60 5.75
N LEU A 71 -5.97 25.67 5.31
CA LEU A 71 -6.41 24.42 4.66
C LEU A 71 -7.17 23.50 5.62
N LEU A 72 -6.76 23.42 6.89
CA LEU A 72 -7.46 22.66 7.92
C LEU A 72 -8.88 23.20 8.13
N ASN A 73 -9.05 24.52 8.21
CA ASN A 73 -10.36 25.15 8.31
C ASN A 73 -11.24 24.86 7.09
N VAL A 74 -10.67 24.89 5.87
CA VAL A 74 -11.40 24.53 4.64
C VAL A 74 -11.81 23.06 4.66
N ASN A 75 -10.92 22.16 5.09
CA ASN A 75 -11.20 20.73 5.17
C ASN A 75 -12.29 20.43 6.22
N GLU A 76 -12.26 21.10 7.37
CA GLU A 76 -13.31 20.99 8.38
C GLU A 76 -14.66 21.48 7.83
N ALA A 77 -14.69 22.62 7.13
CA ALA A 77 -15.91 23.10 6.47
C ALA A 77 -16.43 22.11 5.41
N LEU A 78 -15.55 21.46 4.65
CA LEU A 78 -15.94 20.42 3.68
C LEU A 78 -16.46 19.16 4.36
N ARG A 79 -15.85 18.75 5.48
CA ARG A 79 -16.33 17.61 6.29
C ARG A 79 -17.72 17.88 6.86
N ASN A 80 -17.97 19.09 7.36
CA ASN A 80 -19.29 19.48 7.85
C ASN A 80 -20.32 19.45 6.71
N LYS A 81 -20.00 20.02 5.54
CA LYS A 81 -20.87 19.93 4.36
C LYS A 81 -21.11 18.49 3.89
N SER A 82 -20.09 17.63 3.97
CA SER A 82 -20.19 16.21 3.63
C SER A 82 -21.08 15.45 4.62
N ALA A 83 -21.00 15.79 5.91
CA ALA A 83 -21.89 15.26 6.93
C ALA A 83 -23.35 15.71 6.69
N ASP A 84 -23.56 16.98 6.32
CA ASP A 84 -24.88 17.49 5.93
C ASP A 84 -25.42 16.70 4.73
N LEU A 85 -24.63 16.52 3.67
CA LEU A 85 -24.97 15.69 2.51
C LEU A 85 -25.26 14.24 2.89
N SER A 86 -24.46 13.65 3.77
CA SER A 86 -24.67 12.28 4.26
C SER A 86 -25.97 12.18 5.04
N SER A 87 -26.31 13.17 5.87
CA SER A 87 -27.60 13.22 6.58
C SER A 87 -28.80 13.38 5.63
N VAL A 88 -28.64 14.11 4.53
CA VAL A 88 -29.67 14.23 3.47
C VAL A 88 -29.85 12.91 2.74
N ILE A 89 -28.74 12.21 2.47
CA ILE A 89 -28.74 10.88 1.87
C ILE A 89 -29.38 9.86 2.81
N ASP A 90 -29.03 9.87 4.10
CA ASP A 90 -29.61 8.98 5.12
C ASP A 90 -31.09 9.29 5.39
N TYR A 91 -31.50 10.56 5.31
CA TYR A 91 -32.92 10.94 5.32
C TYR A 91 -33.64 10.40 4.08
N GLY A 92 -33.00 10.47 2.90
CA GLY A 92 -33.48 9.83 1.67
C GLY A 92 -33.60 8.30 1.79
N PHE A 93 -32.63 7.64 2.44
CA PHE A 93 -32.66 6.20 2.69
C PHE A 93 -33.69 5.80 3.77
N ASN A 94 -33.89 6.60 4.81
CA ASN A 94 -34.94 6.37 5.80
C ASN A 94 -36.35 6.59 5.22
N LEU A 95 -36.50 7.47 4.22
CA LEU A 95 -37.70 7.56 3.39
C LEU A 95 -37.89 6.32 2.49
N THR A 96 -36.82 5.62 2.09
CA THR A 96 -36.94 4.33 1.37
C THR A 96 -37.31 3.15 2.27
N ALA A 97 -37.09 3.24 3.58
CA ALA A 97 -37.43 2.19 4.55
C ALA A 97 -38.91 2.23 5.01
N ASN A 98 -39.55 3.41 4.97
CA ASN A 98 -40.96 3.56 5.34
C ASN A 98 -41.82 3.90 4.11
N SER A 99 -42.59 2.90 3.69
CA SER A 99 -43.43 2.85 2.51
C SER A 99 -44.34 4.06 2.28
N VAL A 100 -44.01 4.97 1.34
CA VAL A 100 -44.97 5.71 0.49
C VAL A 100 -44.37 6.05 -0.88
N LYS A 101 -44.86 5.36 -1.91
CA LYS A 101 -45.07 5.77 -3.32
C LYS A 101 -43.84 6.07 -4.23
N ASN A 102 -43.53 5.05 -5.03
CA ASN A 102 -42.81 4.99 -6.32
C ASN A 102 -42.82 6.23 -7.25
N ALA A 103 -43.71 7.21 -7.08
CA ALA A 103 -43.79 8.39 -7.93
C ALA A 103 -42.60 9.34 -7.73
N GLU A 104 -42.12 9.52 -6.49
CA GLU A 104 -40.99 10.43 -6.21
C GLU A 104 -39.64 9.80 -6.56
N LEU A 105 -39.48 8.49 -6.35
CA LEU A 105 -38.34 7.70 -6.85
C LEU A 105 -38.26 7.75 -8.38
N THR A 106 -39.41 7.70 -9.06
CA THR A 106 -39.47 7.88 -10.52
C THR A 106 -39.07 9.30 -10.91
N ILE A 107 -39.46 10.33 -10.15
CA ILE A 107 -39.03 11.71 -10.39
C ILE A 107 -37.52 11.88 -10.13
N PHE A 108 -36.97 11.24 -9.10
CA PHE A 108 -35.55 11.25 -8.77
C PHE A 108 -34.71 10.55 -9.85
N PHE A 109 -35.06 9.32 -10.24
CA PHE A 109 -34.39 8.62 -11.33
C PHE A 109 -34.55 9.33 -12.67
N ARG A 110 -35.66 10.01 -12.92
CA ARG A 110 -35.87 10.86 -14.11
C ARG A 110 -35.00 12.13 -14.07
N LYS A 111 -34.72 12.69 -12.89
CA LYS A 111 -33.74 13.79 -12.72
C LYS A 111 -32.30 13.31 -12.89
N MET A 112 -31.95 12.16 -12.33
CA MET A 112 -30.63 11.52 -12.53
C MET A 112 -30.40 11.15 -13.99
N LYS A 113 -31.41 10.58 -14.66
CA LYS A 113 -31.37 10.31 -16.09
C LYS A 113 -31.18 11.59 -16.90
N LYS A 114 -31.90 12.68 -16.59
CA LYS A 114 -31.67 14.00 -17.22
C LYS A 114 -30.27 14.54 -16.97
N LEU A 115 -29.71 14.37 -15.78
CA LEU A 115 -28.34 14.80 -15.44
C LEU A 115 -27.30 14.00 -16.23
N PHE A 116 -27.47 12.68 -16.31
CA PHE A 116 -26.63 11.82 -17.12
C PHE A 116 -26.79 12.12 -18.61
N GLU A 117 -28.00 12.31 -19.13
CA GLU A 117 -28.25 12.75 -20.51
C GLU A 117 -27.65 14.13 -20.79
N THR A 118 -27.66 15.07 -19.83
CA THR A 118 -27.00 16.37 -20.00
C THR A 118 -25.48 16.23 -20.03
N TYR A 119 -24.92 15.33 -19.20
CA TYR A 119 -23.50 15.02 -19.19
C TYR A 119 -23.06 14.27 -20.45
N GLN A 120 -23.90 13.35 -20.90
CA GLN A 120 -23.72 12.50 -22.07
C GLN A 120 -23.93 13.30 -23.36
N ASN A 121 -24.86 14.26 -23.42
CA ASN A 121 -25.00 15.19 -24.55
C ASN A 121 -23.83 16.18 -24.61
N LYS A 122 -23.34 16.69 -23.47
CA LYS A 122 -22.07 17.44 -23.43
C LYS A 122 -20.86 16.63 -23.90
N TYR A 123 -20.91 15.31 -23.73
CA TYR A 123 -19.87 14.39 -24.17
C TYR A 123 -20.04 13.99 -25.65
N ASN A 124 -21.28 13.86 -26.11
CA ASN A 124 -21.68 13.40 -27.44
C ASN A 124 -21.80 14.53 -28.48
N GLU A 125 -21.82 15.80 -28.08
CA GLU A 125 -21.56 16.95 -28.99
C GLU A 125 -20.20 16.83 -29.70
N ASN A 126 -19.32 15.93 -29.25
CA ASN A 126 -18.05 15.61 -29.90
C ASN A 126 -18.02 14.31 -30.70
N GLN A 127 -19.08 13.51 -30.75
CA GLN A 127 -19.15 12.34 -31.64
C GLN A 127 -20.59 12.08 -32.08
N ASN A 128 -20.93 12.62 -33.25
CA ASN A 128 -22.16 12.33 -33.95
C ASN A 128 -22.25 10.86 -34.39
N GLU A 129 -23.51 10.42 -34.47
CA GLU A 129 -24.05 9.20 -35.08
C GLU A 129 -23.89 7.91 -34.25
N TYR A 130 -24.94 7.55 -33.51
CA TYR A 130 -25.80 6.39 -33.79
C TYR A 130 -27.00 6.42 -32.80
N GLU A 131 -28.20 6.74 -33.30
CA GLU A 131 -29.44 6.65 -32.55
C GLU A 131 -29.85 5.17 -32.37
N ILE A 132 -30.12 4.76 -31.12
CA ILE A 132 -30.93 3.56 -30.84
C ILE A 132 -32.19 4.04 -30.11
N ASP A 133 -33.33 3.82 -30.76
CA ASP A 133 -34.67 4.05 -30.24
C ASP A 133 -34.96 3.06 -29.09
N ILE A 134 -35.21 3.58 -27.88
CA ILE A 134 -35.64 2.80 -26.72
C ILE A 134 -37.04 3.29 -26.31
N GLY A 135 -37.99 3.16 -27.23
CA GLY A 135 -39.40 3.10 -26.92
C GLY A 135 -39.79 1.74 -26.35
N SER A 136 -40.35 1.72 -25.13
CA SER A 136 -41.16 0.61 -24.60
C SER A 136 -40.47 -0.69 -24.13
N LEU A 137 -39.33 -0.63 -23.45
CA LEU A 137 -38.81 -1.82 -22.73
C LEU A 137 -39.07 -1.72 -21.22
N ARG A 138 -39.81 -2.69 -20.68
CA ARG A 138 -39.94 -2.91 -19.24
C ARG A 138 -38.53 -3.21 -18.71
N ILE A 139 -38.07 -2.48 -17.69
CA ILE A 139 -36.71 -2.66 -17.11
C ILE A 139 -36.44 -4.11 -16.70
N SER A 140 -37.48 -4.85 -16.31
CA SER A 140 -37.40 -6.29 -16.02
C SER A 140 -37.02 -7.14 -17.24
N GLU A 141 -37.46 -6.77 -18.44
CA GLU A 141 -37.13 -7.49 -19.68
C GLU A 141 -35.72 -7.17 -20.19
N ILE A 142 -35.15 -6.00 -19.86
CA ILE A 142 -33.76 -5.65 -20.25
C ILE A 142 -32.77 -6.49 -19.44
N ILE A 143 -33.03 -6.70 -18.14
CA ILE A 143 -32.12 -7.46 -17.28
C ILE A 143 -32.06 -8.94 -17.69
N ASP A 144 -33.19 -9.50 -18.13
CA ASP A 144 -33.27 -10.88 -18.63
C ASP A 144 -32.83 -11.05 -20.10
N ASN A 145 -32.87 -9.98 -20.91
CA ASN A 145 -32.47 -10.03 -22.33
C ASN A 145 -31.06 -9.48 -22.63
N VAL A 146 -30.38 -8.81 -21.69
CA VAL A 146 -28.94 -8.63 -21.84
C VAL A 146 -28.33 -10.01 -21.77
N LYS A 147 -27.80 -10.48 -22.90
CA LYS A 147 -27.03 -11.71 -22.99
C LYS A 147 -25.71 -11.50 -22.26
N TRP A 148 -25.76 -11.38 -20.93
CA TRP A 148 -24.62 -11.19 -20.05
C TRP A 148 -23.54 -12.23 -20.36
N LYS A 149 -23.95 -13.45 -20.73
CA LYS A 149 -23.04 -14.50 -21.20
C LYS A 149 -22.27 -14.11 -22.47
N GLU A 150 -22.88 -13.48 -23.47
CA GLU A 150 -22.19 -12.98 -24.67
C GLU A 150 -21.29 -11.79 -24.35
N LEU A 151 -21.75 -10.89 -23.47
CA LEU A 151 -21.00 -9.71 -23.05
C LEU A 151 -19.75 -10.07 -22.25
N ILE A 152 -19.89 -11.03 -21.32
CA ILE A 152 -18.80 -11.61 -20.53
C ILE A 152 -17.90 -12.49 -21.42
N SER A 153 -18.43 -13.06 -22.50
CA SER A 153 -17.62 -13.85 -23.45
C SER A 153 -16.61 -12.99 -24.22
N ASN A 154 -16.89 -11.70 -24.42
CA ASN A 154 -15.97 -10.77 -25.04
C ASN A 154 -14.92 -10.25 -24.02
N ASN A 155 -13.66 -10.70 -24.17
CA ASN A 155 -12.58 -10.34 -23.26
C ASN A 155 -12.27 -8.83 -23.25
N THR A 156 -12.46 -8.12 -24.37
CA THR A 156 -12.20 -6.68 -24.45
C THR A 156 -13.24 -5.89 -23.65
N ILE A 157 -14.53 -6.24 -23.80
CA ILE A 157 -15.61 -5.60 -23.03
C ILE A 157 -15.46 -5.94 -21.55
N LEU A 158 -15.15 -7.20 -21.22
CA LEU A 158 -14.91 -7.61 -19.85
C LEU A 158 -13.73 -6.85 -19.24
N ALA A 159 -12.64 -6.64 -19.98
CA ALA A 159 -11.49 -5.86 -19.52
C ALA A 159 -11.86 -4.40 -19.23
N GLU A 160 -12.58 -3.77 -20.16
CA GLU A 160 -13.06 -2.40 -20.00
C GLU A 160 -13.93 -2.27 -18.73
N ILE A 161 -14.90 -3.17 -18.54
CA ILE A 161 -15.73 -3.21 -17.32
C ILE A 161 -14.87 -3.39 -16.08
N CYS A 162 -13.98 -4.38 -16.07
CA CYS A 162 -13.09 -4.67 -14.94
C CYS A 162 -12.17 -3.48 -14.60
N SER A 163 -11.82 -2.64 -15.57
CA SER A 163 -10.99 -1.46 -15.32
C SER A 163 -11.70 -0.40 -14.47
N TYR A 164 -13.03 -0.31 -14.53
CA TYR A 164 -13.82 0.61 -13.70
C TYR A 164 -14.14 0.06 -12.30
N LEU A 165 -13.83 -1.22 -12.06
CA LEU A 165 -14.14 -1.90 -10.80
C LEU A 165 -12.94 -1.85 -9.86
N THR A 166 -13.20 -1.75 -8.55
CA THR A 166 -12.14 -1.94 -7.57
C THR A 166 -11.78 -3.42 -7.44
N PRO A 167 -10.58 -3.78 -6.95
CA PRO A 167 -10.25 -5.18 -6.70
C PRO A 167 -11.22 -5.88 -5.73
N LYS A 168 -11.87 -5.11 -4.84
CA LYS A 168 -12.92 -5.62 -3.96
C LYS A 168 -14.21 -5.95 -4.72
N ASP A 169 -14.58 -5.12 -5.70
CA ASP A 169 -15.74 -5.37 -6.55
C ASP A 169 -15.49 -6.57 -7.47
N LEU A 170 -14.28 -6.68 -8.04
CA LEU A 170 -13.88 -7.87 -8.80
C LEU A 170 -14.00 -9.14 -7.96
N PHE A 171 -13.51 -9.12 -6.73
CA PHE A 171 -13.66 -10.26 -5.83
C PHE A 171 -15.12 -10.57 -5.51
N SER A 172 -15.96 -9.55 -5.36
CA SER A 172 -17.39 -9.76 -5.14
C SER A 172 -18.05 -10.40 -6.38
N LEU A 173 -17.64 -9.99 -7.59
CA LEU A 173 -18.12 -10.59 -8.83
C LEU A 173 -17.71 -12.06 -8.98
N THR A 174 -16.50 -12.44 -8.53
CA THR A 174 -16.08 -13.85 -8.58
C THR A 174 -16.93 -14.77 -7.69
N GLN A 175 -17.64 -14.22 -6.70
CA GLN A 175 -18.53 -14.98 -5.82
C GLN A 175 -19.95 -15.17 -6.38
N VAL A 176 -20.38 -14.29 -7.29
CA VAL A 176 -21.77 -14.26 -7.78
C VAL A 176 -21.97 -15.18 -8.99
N GLU A 177 -21.01 -15.28 -9.90
CA GLU A 177 -21.18 -16.02 -11.16
C GLU A 177 -19.98 -16.91 -11.48
N LYS A 178 -20.24 -18.22 -11.64
CA LYS A 178 -19.19 -19.25 -11.86
C LYS A 178 -18.45 -19.06 -13.19
N LEU A 179 -19.13 -18.57 -14.23
CA LEU A 179 -18.48 -18.27 -15.52
C LEU A 179 -17.49 -17.11 -15.39
N LEU A 180 -17.84 -16.09 -14.61
CA LEU A 180 -16.94 -14.97 -14.30
C LEU A 180 -15.77 -15.43 -13.44
N PHE A 181 -16.00 -16.30 -12.46
CA PHE A 181 -14.92 -16.85 -11.63
C PHE A 181 -13.79 -17.42 -12.50
N GLY A 182 -14.11 -18.24 -13.51
CA GLY A 182 -13.11 -18.84 -14.40
C GLY A 182 -12.34 -17.81 -15.23
N LYS A 183 -13.02 -16.78 -15.75
CA LYS A 183 -12.37 -15.72 -16.54
C LYS A 183 -11.53 -14.76 -15.69
N LEU A 184 -12.06 -14.40 -14.53
CA LEU A 184 -11.37 -13.54 -13.56
C LEU A 184 -10.24 -14.29 -12.82
N GLN A 185 -9.97 -15.55 -13.16
CA GLN A 185 -8.69 -16.16 -12.78
C GLN A 185 -7.49 -15.51 -13.48
N ASP A 186 -7.70 -14.87 -14.63
CA ASP A 186 -6.64 -14.19 -15.37
C ASP A 186 -6.13 -12.95 -14.60
N GLU A 187 -4.82 -12.92 -14.36
CA GLU A 187 -4.09 -11.83 -13.68
C GLU A 187 -4.29 -10.47 -14.37
N TYR A 188 -4.59 -10.48 -15.68
CA TYR A 188 -4.80 -9.27 -16.47
C TYR A 188 -5.92 -8.37 -15.89
N TYR A 189 -7.07 -8.95 -15.52
CA TYR A 189 -8.20 -8.18 -14.99
C TYR A 189 -7.91 -7.55 -13.63
N TRP A 190 -7.17 -8.27 -12.77
CA TRP A 190 -6.75 -7.78 -11.46
C TRP A 190 -5.75 -6.64 -11.59
N LYS A 191 -4.79 -6.78 -12.51
CA LYS A 191 -3.79 -5.76 -12.79
C LYS A 191 -4.42 -4.45 -13.27
N ILE A 192 -5.34 -4.49 -14.24
CA ILE A 192 -5.98 -3.26 -14.75
C ILE A 192 -6.85 -2.60 -13.68
N SER A 193 -7.63 -3.37 -12.93
CA SER A 193 -8.45 -2.86 -11.82
C SER A 193 -7.62 -2.18 -10.75
N ARG A 194 -6.49 -2.79 -10.36
CA ARG A 194 -5.54 -2.22 -9.41
C ARG A 194 -4.91 -0.92 -9.92
N GLN A 195 -4.52 -0.86 -11.18
CA GLN A 195 -3.85 0.31 -11.78
C GLN A 195 -4.75 1.54 -11.85
N GLN A 196 -6.07 1.36 -11.85
CA GLN A 196 -7.04 2.46 -11.83
C GLN A 196 -7.34 2.98 -10.41
N GLN A 197 -6.81 2.34 -9.36
CA GLN A 197 -7.04 2.80 -7.99
C GLN A 197 -6.20 4.04 -7.68
N PRO A 198 -6.80 5.11 -7.12
CA PRO A 198 -6.07 6.33 -6.80
C PRO A 198 -4.97 6.05 -5.78
N ASN A 199 -3.80 6.65 -5.99
CA ASN A 199 -2.60 6.54 -5.16
C ASN A 199 -1.95 5.13 -5.12
N TYR A 200 -2.31 4.22 -6.04
CA TYR A 200 -1.77 2.87 -6.04
C TYR A 200 -0.71 2.65 -7.14
N ASN A 201 0.50 3.17 -6.90
CA ASN A 201 1.60 3.12 -7.87
C ASN A 201 2.49 1.87 -7.77
N HIS A 202 2.30 1.02 -6.76
CA HIS A 202 3.16 -0.14 -6.55
C HIS A 202 2.77 -1.29 -7.47
N LYS A 203 3.76 -1.93 -8.11
CA LYS A 203 3.56 -3.15 -8.89
C LYS A 203 3.37 -4.34 -7.95
N CYS A 204 2.61 -5.34 -8.39
CA CYS A 204 2.60 -6.64 -7.73
C CYS A 204 4.03 -7.21 -7.72
N PRO A 205 4.54 -7.69 -6.58
CA PRO A 205 5.82 -8.38 -6.54
C PRO A 205 5.86 -9.56 -7.51
N ILE A 206 7.01 -9.84 -8.12
CA ILE A 206 7.23 -11.08 -8.87
C ILE A 206 6.99 -12.29 -7.96
N HIS A 207 6.65 -13.47 -8.51
CA HIS A 207 6.34 -14.68 -7.72
C HIS A 207 5.19 -14.53 -6.70
N MET A 208 4.35 -13.50 -6.87
CA MET A 208 3.04 -13.33 -6.23
C MET A 208 2.01 -13.07 -7.34
N THR A 209 0.82 -13.64 -7.21
CA THR A 209 -0.27 -13.35 -8.15
C THR A 209 -0.87 -11.97 -7.88
N GLU A 210 -1.35 -11.28 -8.92
CA GLU A 210 -2.09 -10.02 -8.77
C GLU A 210 -3.33 -10.24 -7.90
N GLN A 211 -3.95 -11.43 -7.95
CA GLN A 211 -5.03 -11.80 -7.04
C GLN A 211 -4.59 -11.81 -5.57
N GLN A 212 -3.51 -12.52 -5.24
CA GLN A 212 -2.98 -12.57 -3.86
C GLN A 212 -2.60 -11.17 -3.39
N TYR A 213 -1.92 -10.41 -4.24
CA TYR A 213 -1.52 -9.04 -3.93
C TYR A 213 -2.72 -8.13 -3.71
N CYS A 214 -3.74 -8.20 -4.56
CA CYS A 214 -4.97 -7.44 -4.41
C CYS A 214 -5.77 -7.86 -3.17
N PHE A 215 -5.81 -9.16 -2.87
CA PHE A 215 -6.45 -9.68 -1.68
C PHE A 215 -5.80 -9.10 -0.43
N LEU A 216 -4.46 -9.19 -0.37
CA LEU A 216 -3.70 -8.63 0.73
C LEU A 216 -3.94 -7.13 0.82
N ASN A 217 -3.88 -6.36 -0.26
CA ASN A 217 -3.96 -4.90 -0.16
C ASN A 217 -5.38 -4.34 0.06
N PHE A 218 -6.36 -4.82 -0.69
CA PHE A 218 -7.68 -4.19 -0.77
C PHE A 218 -8.77 -4.93 0.01
N MET A 219 -8.70 -6.25 0.09
CA MET A 219 -9.79 -7.06 0.64
C MET A 219 -9.56 -7.45 2.10
N CYS A 220 -8.32 -7.80 2.44
CA CYS A 220 -7.94 -8.26 3.76
C CYS A 220 -7.83 -7.07 4.72
N GLN A 221 -8.97 -6.65 5.28
CA GLN A 221 -9.05 -5.54 6.25
C GLN A 221 -8.93 -6.02 7.71
N ARG A 222 -8.33 -7.20 7.92
CA ARG A 222 -8.18 -7.86 9.22
C ARG A 222 -6.91 -8.70 9.23
N CYS A 223 -6.34 -8.95 10.41
CA CYS A 223 -5.29 -9.93 10.62
C CYS A 223 -5.74 -11.31 10.09
N GLN A 224 -4.89 -12.01 9.33
CA GLN A 224 -5.22 -13.32 8.76
C GLN A 224 -5.36 -14.42 9.81
N PHE A 225 -4.78 -14.21 10.99
CA PHE A 225 -4.75 -15.20 12.09
C PHE A 225 -5.88 -14.97 13.09
N CYS A 226 -5.96 -13.77 13.71
CA CYS A 226 -6.95 -13.48 14.76
C CYS A 226 -8.16 -12.64 14.30
N ARG A 227 -8.20 -12.21 13.04
CA ARG A 227 -9.28 -11.39 12.45
C ARG A 227 -9.50 -10.00 13.08
N ARG A 228 -8.59 -9.50 13.92
CA ARG A 228 -8.64 -8.11 14.44
C ARG A 228 -8.26 -7.08 13.38
N SER A 229 -8.70 -5.83 13.55
CA SER A 229 -8.53 -4.74 12.58
C SER A 229 -7.20 -3.97 12.69
N ASP A 230 -6.42 -4.17 13.75
CA ASP A 230 -5.08 -3.60 13.88
C ASP A 230 -4.05 -4.57 13.28
N PHE A 231 -3.59 -4.32 12.06
CA PHE A 231 -2.67 -5.20 11.34
C PHE A 231 -1.76 -4.41 10.40
N SER A 232 -0.65 -5.04 10.00
CA SER A 232 0.21 -4.52 8.94
C SER A 232 0.43 -5.57 7.87
N LEU A 233 0.58 -5.12 6.63
CA LEU A 233 1.02 -5.95 5.52
C LEU A 233 2.54 -6.13 5.59
N ILE A 234 2.99 -7.37 5.69
CA ILE A 234 4.41 -7.76 5.59
C ILE A 234 4.57 -8.44 4.23
N LEU A 235 5.03 -7.67 3.24
CA LEU A 235 5.18 -8.17 1.86
C LEU A 235 6.19 -9.31 1.79
N GLU A 236 7.29 -9.22 2.55
CA GLU A 236 8.32 -10.25 2.64
C GLU A 236 7.75 -11.62 2.94
N LEU A 237 6.76 -11.68 3.84
CA LEU A 237 6.10 -12.89 4.31
C LEU A 237 4.73 -13.11 3.64
N LYS A 238 4.37 -12.29 2.66
CA LYS A 238 3.09 -12.38 1.92
C LYS A 238 1.85 -12.42 2.83
N THR A 239 1.87 -11.69 3.96
CA THR A 239 0.83 -11.81 4.99
C THR A 239 0.40 -10.48 5.60
N LYS A 240 -0.85 -10.43 6.08
CA LYS A 240 -1.38 -9.37 6.95
C LYS A 240 -1.55 -9.86 8.38
N ILE A 241 -0.82 -9.25 9.30
CA ILE A 241 -0.70 -9.74 10.67
C ILE A 241 -0.68 -8.60 11.69
N CYS A 242 -1.41 -8.79 12.81
CA CYS A 242 -1.38 -7.88 13.97
C CYS A 242 -0.13 -8.11 14.83
N SER A 243 0.24 -7.11 15.64
CA SER A 243 1.39 -7.19 16.55
C SER A 243 1.34 -8.44 17.45
N GLU A 244 0.21 -8.71 18.10
CA GLU A 244 0.04 -9.87 18.99
C GLU A 244 0.27 -11.22 18.29
N CYS A 245 -0.22 -11.37 17.06
CA CYS A 245 -0.04 -12.63 16.32
C CYS A 245 1.39 -12.80 15.83
N ARG A 246 2.17 -11.72 15.63
CA ARG A 246 3.58 -11.83 15.19
C ARG A 246 4.38 -12.67 16.18
N GLU A 247 4.24 -12.41 17.47
CA GLU A 247 4.93 -13.15 18.53
C GLU A 247 4.54 -14.64 18.57
N GLN A 248 3.32 -14.96 18.15
CA GLN A 248 2.80 -16.33 18.20
C GLN A 248 3.21 -17.16 16.98
N VAL A 249 3.13 -16.56 15.79
CA VAL A 249 3.23 -17.30 14.52
C VAL A 249 4.55 -17.11 13.80
N LEU A 250 5.35 -16.10 14.19
CA LEU A 250 6.72 -15.98 13.72
C LEU A 250 7.66 -16.75 14.63
N ILE A 251 8.75 -17.23 14.05
CA ILE A 251 9.86 -17.86 14.74
C ILE A 251 11.15 -17.21 14.28
N SER A 252 12.05 -16.92 15.22
CA SER A 252 13.36 -16.37 14.91
C SER A 252 14.28 -17.44 14.34
N ARG A 253 15.29 -17.01 13.57
CA ARG A 253 16.36 -17.91 13.12
C ARG A 253 17.02 -18.64 14.27
N PHE A 254 17.27 -17.92 15.36
CA PHE A 254 17.94 -18.45 16.55
C PHE A 254 17.14 -19.60 17.17
N GLU A 255 15.82 -19.44 17.34
CA GLU A 255 14.95 -20.51 17.85
C GLU A 255 14.98 -21.75 16.94
N ILE A 256 14.99 -21.58 15.60
CA ILE A 256 15.09 -22.73 14.67
C ILE A 256 16.45 -23.44 14.82
N GLU A 257 17.55 -22.69 14.94
CA GLU A 257 18.90 -23.22 15.10
C GLU A 257 19.06 -23.95 16.45
N GLU A 258 18.46 -23.45 17.54
CA GLU A 258 18.45 -24.11 18.84
C GLU A 258 17.65 -25.42 18.83
N GLU A 259 16.51 -25.47 18.13
CA GLU A 259 15.72 -26.70 17.99
C GLU A 259 16.48 -27.81 17.24
N ASN A 260 17.46 -27.46 16.41
CA ASN A 260 18.31 -28.38 15.64
C ASN A 260 17.56 -29.39 14.75
N ARG A 261 16.30 -29.08 14.42
CA ARG A 261 15.43 -29.94 13.57
C ARG A 261 15.54 -29.63 12.09
N ILE A 262 15.90 -28.40 11.75
CA ILE A 262 15.87 -27.90 10.38
C ILE A 262 17.30 -27.58 9.94
N PRO A 263 17.80 -28.22 8.86
CA PRO A 263 19.12 -27.95 8.32
C PRO A 263 19.28 -26.47 7.94
N SER A 264 20.39 -25.86 8.35
CA SER A 264 20.68 -24.44 8.09
C SER A 264 20.80 -24.11 6.59
N GLU A 265 21.10 -25.11 5.76
CA GLU A 265 21.09 -25.00 4.30
C GLU A 265 19.73 -24.58 3.72
N LEU A 266 18.63 -24.79 4.45
CA LEU A 266 17.28 -24.42 4.01
C LEU A 266 16.92 -22.95 4.22
N PHE A 267 17.65 -22.20 5.05
CA PHE A 267 17.31 -20.80 5.36
C PHE A 267 17.23 -19.85 4.15
N PRO A 268 18.01 -20.03 3.07
CA PRO A 268 17.84 -19.25 1.85
C PRO A 268 16.54 -19.57 1.09
N ALA A 269 15.92 -20.72 1.36
CA ALA A 269 14.68 -21.17 0.72
C ALA A 269 13.40 -20.72 1.46
N PHE A 270 13.53 -20.02 2.59
CA PHE A 270 12.40 -19.48 3.35
C PHE A 270 12.25 -17.97 3.12
N HIS A 271 11.01 -17.51 2.95
CA HIS A 271 10.70 -16.09 3.08
C HIS A 271 10.96 -15.63 4.52
N SER A 272 11.57 -14.46 4.68
CA SER A 272 11.91 -13.90 5.99
C SER A 272 11.70 -12.41 6.03
N VAL A 273 11.53 -11.87 7.23
CA VAL A 273 11.56 -10.43 7.48
C VAL A 273 12.51 -10.13 8.64
N ASP A 274 13.14 -8.96 8.60
CA ASP A 274 13.83 -8.40 9.75
C ASP A 274 12.79 -7.85 10.74
N TYR A 275 12.76 -8.40 11.96
CA TYR A 275 11.76 -8.01 12.95
C TYR A 275 11.87 -6.55 13.36
N ALA A 276 13.09 -6.00 13.38
CA ALA A 276 13.29 -4.60 13.71
C ALA A 276 12.59 -3.69 12.68
N GLN A 277 12.53 -4.09 11.41
CA GLN A 277 11.77 -3.38 10.38
C GLN A 277 10.26 -3.35 10.67
N LEU A 278 9.72 -4.40 11.31
CA LEU A 278 8.30 -4.45 11.69
C LEU A 278 7.92 -3.40 12.75
N ASP A 279 8.90 -2.95 13.53
CA ASP A 279 8.77 -1.91 14.55
C ASP A 279 9.27 -0.53 14.07
N GLY A 280 9.59 -0.40 12.77
CA GLY A 280 10.15 0.82 12.19
C GLY A 280 11.57 1.15 12.67
N ARG A 281 12.27 0.16 13.25
CA ARG A 281 13.69 0.25 13.62
C ARG A 281 14.51 -0.34 12.48
N TYR A 282 14.83 0.50 11.51
CA TYR A 282 15.84 0.17 10.51
C TYR A 282 17.20 0.22 11.20
N LEU A 283 18.11 -0.74 10.91
CA LEU A 283 19.52 -0.85 11.35
C LEU A 283 19.85 -1.78 12.54
N ASP A 284 18.90 -2.57 13.06
CA ASP A 284 19.23 -3.64 14.03
C ASP A 284 19.20 -5.00 13.33
N TYR A 285 20.35 -5.37 12.76
CA TYR A 285 20.53 -6.50 11.84
C TYR A 285 20.47 -7.90 12.50
N SER A 286 19.94 -8.00 13.71
CA SER A 286 20.29 -9.12 14.56
C SER A 286 19.37 -10.34 14.42
N VAL A 287 18.10 -10.20 13.97
CA VAL A 287 17.16 -11.34 14.03
C VAL A 287 16.17 -11.42 12.85
N LEU A 288 16.48 -12.29 11.89
CA LEU A 288 15.53 -12.72 10.87
C LEU A 288 14.42 -13.57 11.49
N HIS A 289 13.19 -13.31 11.07
CA HIS A 289 12.00 -14.04 11.46
C HIS A 289 11.31 -14.64 10.24
N TYR A 290 10.67 -15.79 10.48
CA TYR A 290 10.00 -16.60 9.46
C TYR A 290 8.59 -16.94 9.93
N LEU A 291 7.68 -17.22 9.00
CA LEU A 291 6.39 -17.83 9.35
C LEU A 291 6.62 -19.28 9.77
N LYS A 292 6.21 -19.66 10.98
CA LYS A 292 6.34 -21.04 11.49
C LYS A 292 5.78 -22.07 10.51
N SER A 293 4.58 -21.82 9.98
CA SER A 293 3.94 -22.72 9.03
C SER A 293 4.77 -22.90 7.76
N GLU A 294 5.30 -21.83 7.18
CA GLU A 294 6.09 -21.91 5.95
C GLU A 294 7.39 -22.70 6.14
N VAL A 295 8.04 -22.49 7.29
CA VAL A 295 9.27 -23.20 7.66
C VAL A 295 9.02 -24.70 7.72
N TYR A 296 7.97 -25.13 8.43
CA TYR A 296 7.63 -26.55 8.54
C TYR A 296 7.11 -27.14 7.23
N ASP A 297 6.24 -26.43 6.50
CA ASP A 297 5.71 -26.89 5.21
C ASP A 297 6.83 -27.07 4.18
N THR A 298 7.79 -26.14 4.14
CA THR A 298 8.94 -26.20 3.21
C THR A 298 9.93 -27.28 3.63
N PHE A 299 10.13 -27.50 4.93
CA PHE A 299 10.95 -28.60 5.43
C PHE A 299 10.32 -29.96 5.09
N ASP A 300 9.01 -30.11 5.28
CA ASP A 300 8.27 -31.31 4.91
C ASP A 300 8.29 -31.55 3.39
N GLU A 301 8.27 -30.49 2.57
CA GLU A 301 8.49 -30.57 1.13
C GLU A 301 9.90 -31.13 0.83
N TYR A 302 10.93 -30.56 1.47
CA TYR A 302 12.33 -30.95 1.28
C TYR A 302 12.61 -32.42 1.64
N LEU A 303 12.01 -32.91 2.72
CA LEU A 303 12.16 -34.31 3.14
C LEU A 303 11.61 -35.31 2.11
N LYS A 304 10.65 -34.91 1.28
CA LYS A 304 10.06 -35.74 0.23
C LYS A 304 10.88 -35.74 -1.07
N ILE A 305 11.83 -34.82 -1.22
CA ILE A 305 12.67 -34.73 -2.42
C ILE A 305 13.74 -35.83 -2.41
N PRO A 306 13.94 -36.56 -3.52
CA PRO A 306 15.02 -37.54 -3.66
C PRO A 306 16.39 -36.93 -3.34
N GLN A 307 17.27 -37.69 -2.67
CA GLN A 307 18.55 -37.16 -2.18
C GLN A 307 19.43 -36.56 -3.30
N ASN A 308 19.37 -37.12 -4.51
CA ASN A 308 20.08 -36.64 -5.70
C ASN A 308 19.51 -35.33 -6.28
N GLU A 309 18.27 -34.97 -5.95
CA GLU A 309 17.58 -33.78 -6.48
C GLU A 309 17.52 -32.63 -5.46
N LYS A 310 17.81 -32.89 -4.19
CA LYS A 310 17.71 -31.91 -3.10
C LYS A 310 18.48 -30.61 -3.34
N GLN A 311 19.70 -30.70 -3.86
CA GLN A 311 20.51 -29.50 -4.12
C GLN A 311 19.92 -28.64 -5.24
N GLU A 312 19.41 -29.27 -6.31
CA GLU A 312 18.78 -28.54 -7.42
C GLU A 312 17.48 -27.88 -6.95
N TRP A 313 16.65 -28.61 -6.20
CA TRP A 313 15.44 -28.07 -5.59
C TRP A 313 15.77 -26.87 -4.68
N LEU A 314 16.79 -27.00 -3.83
CA LEU A 314 17.22 -25.94 -2.93
C LEU A 314 17.67 -24.69 -3.69
N ASN A 315 18.50 -24.86 -4.72
CA ASN A 315 18.95 -23.75 -5.57
C ASN A 315 17.77 -23.06 -6.25
N LYS A 316 16.80 -23.82 -6.77
CA LYS A 316 15.60 -23.29 -7.42
C LYS A 316 14.73 -22.50 -6.42
N LYS A 317 14.45 -23.07 -5.25
CA LYS A 317 13.62 -22.43 -4.21
C LYS A 317 14.29 -21.16 -3.67
N SER A 318 15.59 -21.23 -3.39
CA SER A 318 16.39 -20.10 -2.91
C SER A 318 16.44 -18.96 -3.92
N ARG A 319 16.56 -19.27 -5.22
CA ARG A 319 16.50 -18.27 -6.28
C ARG A 319 15.16 -17.55 -6.30
N VAL A 320 14.04 -18.28 -6.24
CA VAL A 320 12.69 -17.69 -6.22
C VAL A 320 12.51 -16.74 -5.02
N VAL A 321 12.94 -17.15 -3.83
CA VAL A 321 12.87 -16.31 -2.61
C VAL A 321 13.74 -15.06 -2.75
N SER A 322 14.96 -15.21 -3.24
CA SER A 322 15.90 -14.09 -3.44
C SER A 322 15.36 -13.07 -4.46
N GLU A 323 14.88 -13.55 -5.61
CA GLU A 323 14.24 -12.72 -6.63
C GLU A 323 13.03 -11.97 -6.05
N TYR A 324 12.15 -12.68 -5.35
CA TYR A 324 10.98 -12.09 -4.67
C TYR A 324 11.40 -10.95 -3.74
N TYR A 325 12.38 -11.20 -2.87
CA TYR A 325 12.83 -10.24 -1.88
C TYR A 325 13.43 -9.00 -2.53
N ASN A 326 14.28 -9.18 -3.55
CA ASN A 326 14.85 -8.07 -4.31
C ASN A 326 13.76 -7.21 -4.95
N ASP A 327 12.68 -7.82 -5.43
CA ASP A 327 11.55 -7.08 -6.00
C ASP A 327 10.76 -6.31 -4.94
N VAL A 328 10.50 -6.92 -3.77
CA VAL A 328 9.88 -6.23 -2.63
C VAL A 328 10.73 -5.04 -2.18
N LEU A 329 12.06 -5.20 -2.12
CA LEU A 329 12.97 -4.10 -1.81
C LEU A 329 12.86 -2.97 -2.82
N ARG A 330 12.81 -3.25 -4.12
CA ARG A 330 12.61 -2.21 -5.16
C ARG A 330 11.26 -1.51 -5.01
N ILE A 331 10.21 -2.25 -4.64
CA ILE A 331 8.86 -1.69 -4.41
C ILE A 331 8.88 -0.74 -3.22
N LYS A 332 9.56 -1.09 -2.12
CA LYS A 332 9.69 -0.27 -0.91
C LYS A 332 10.67 0.89 -1.08
N HIS A 333 11.70 0.72 -1.90
CA HIS A 333 12.81 1.66 -2.08
C HIS A 333 13.11 1.85 -3.57
N GLN A 334 12.32 2.69 -4.24
CA GLN A 334 12.39 2.92 -5.69
C GLN A 334 13.75 3.43 -6.19
N ASN A 335 14.61 3.94 -5.31
CA ASN A 335 15.92 4.51 -5.65
C ASN A 335 17.08 3.47 -5.60
N ILE A 336 16.83 2.22 -5.20
CA ILE A 336 17.89 1.19 -5.18
C ILE A 336 18.23 0.77 -6.61
N THR A 337 19.46 1.00 -7.05
CA THR A 337 19.97 0.60 -8.37
C THR A 337 20.25 -0.90 -8.46
N ASN A 338 20.13 -1.51 -9.65
CA ASN A 338 20.30 -2.96 -9.83
C ASN A 338 21.69 -3.51 -9.47
N GLN A 339 22.74 -2.67 -9.50
CA GLN A 339 24.12 -3.03 -9.13
C GLN A 339 24.24 -3.60 -7.70
N TYR A 340 23.25 -3.31 -6.88
CA TYR A 340 23.15 -3.63 -5.48
C TYR A 340 22.40 -4.94 -5.18
N LEU A 341 21.79 -5.56 -6.20
CA LEU A 341 20.88 -6.69 -6.06
C LEU A 341 21.37 -7.97 -6.75
N SER A 342 22.56 -7.96 -7.37
CA SER A 342 23.04 -9.07 -8.22
C SER A 342 23.81 -10.15 -7.43
N PRO A 343 23.54 -11.46 -7.66
CA PRO A 343 24.25 -12.55 -6.99
C PRO A 343 25.75 -12.68 -7.35
N GLU A 344 26.16 -12.25 -8.55
CA GLU A 344 27.51 -12.47 -9.12
C GLU A 344 28.60 -11.53 -8.60
N ALA A 345 28.26 -10.52 -7.79
CA ALA A 345 29.24 -9.65 -7.12
C ALA A 345 30.06 -10.37 -6.03
N SER A 346 29.82 -11.67 -5.84
CA SER A 346 30.30 -12.50 -4.74
C SER A 346 31.79 -12.85 -4.77
N LEU A 347 32.51 -12.62 -5.87
CA LEU A 347 33.88 -13.12 -5.95
C LEU A 347 34.95 -12.12 -5.46
N HIS A 348 34.80 -10.79 -5.59
CA HIS A 348 35.95 -9.87 -5.48
C HIS A 348 35.73 -8.56 -4.69
N SER A 349 34.60 -8.30 -4.02
CA SER A 349 34.46 -7.09 -3.19
C SER A 349 33.60 -7.25 -1.94
N HIS A 350 34.07 -6.69 -0.81
CA HIS A 350 33.38 -6.56 0.49
C HIS A 350 32.16 -5.61 0.46
N THR A 351 31.44 -5.57 -0.66
CA THR A 351 30.31 -4.66 -0.93
C THR A 351 29.15 -5.45 -1.53
N GLN A 352 28.77 -6.56 -0.91
CA GLN A 352 27.41 -7.05 -1.09
C GLN A 352 26.48 -6.18 -0.26
N LEU A 353 25.33 -5.78 -0.83
CA LEU A 353 24.15 -5.56 0.00
C LEU A 353 23.59 -6.93 0.30
N THR A 354 24.17 -7.61 1.29
CA THR A 354 23.58 -8.83 1.80
C THR A 354 22.22 -8.52 2.41
N ARG A 355 21.46 -9.57 2.75
CA ARG A 355 20.32 -9.54 3.69
C ARG A 355 20.61 -8.70 4.96
N LEU A 356 21.88 -8.36 5.25
CA LEU A 356 22.40 -7.58 6.38
C LEU A 356 22.96 -6.19 6.03
N ASP A 357 23.07 -5.76 4.77
CA ASP A 357 23.84 -4.54 4.42
C ASP A 357 23.02 -3.43 3.74
N ALA A 358 21.75 -3.67 3.43
CA ALA A 358 20.89 -2.86 2.55
C ALA A 358 20.68 -1.35 2.90
N PHE A 359 21.25 -0.80 3.98
CA PHE A 359 20.85 0.51 4.52
C PHE A 359 21.97 1.54 4.74
N TRP A 360 23.15 1.33 4.15
CA TRP A 360 24.17 2.40 4.02
C TRP A 360 24.17 2.97 2.60
N ILE A 361 23.13 3.73 2.26
CA ILE A 361 23.15 4.70 1.15
C ILE A 361 22.85 6.07 1.77
N PRO A 362 23.71 7.09 1.59
CA PRO A 362 23.54 8.41 2.20
C PRO A 362 22.24 9.14 1.83
#